data_AF-A6QTL0-F1
#
_entry.id   AF-A6QTL0-F1
#
_cell.length_a   1.000
_cell.length_b   1.000
_cell.length_c   1.000
_cell.angle_alpha   90.00
_cell.angle_beta   90.00
_cell.angle_gamma   90.00
#
_symmetry.space_group_name_H-M   'P 1'
#
loop_
_entity.id
_entity.type
_entity.pdbx_description
1 polymer ?
#
loop_
_entity_poly.entity_id
_entity_poly.type
_entity_poly.pdbx_seq_one_letter_code
_entity_poly.pdbx_strand_id
1 'polypeptide(L)'
;MNGEFLLNYSDFSFFVNRNGWRAQPDWRIAWEGNPVAFALSYPYILAFESSFIEIRHIESSELIHVMTGRNIRMLHSSTREIIYAYEDEAGEDVVASLDFWNKPA
;
A
#
# COMPACT_ATOMS: atom_id res chain seq x y z
N MET A 1 -7.27 -10.74 12.04
CA MET A 1 -8.04 -10.85 10.78
C MET A 1 -9.08 -11.96 10.93
N ASN A 2 -10.36 -11.59 10.92
CA ASN A 2 -11.51 -12.44 11.26
C ASN A 2 -11.91 -13.40 10.11
N GLY A 3 -10.92 -14.03 9.46
CA GLY A 3 -11.17 -14.90 8.31
C GLY A 3 -11.61 -14.18 7.02
N GLU A 4 -11.43 -12.87 6.97
CA GLU A 4 -11.59 -12.03 5.78
C GLU A 4 -10.25 -11.84 5.07
N PHE A 5 -10.30 -11.71 3.75
CA PHE A 5 -9.16 -11.46 2.87
C PHE A 5 -9.34 -10.12 2.18
N LEU A 6 -8.27 -9.35 2.10
CA LEU A 6 -8.22 -8.13 1.30
C LEU A 6 -7.76 -8.47 -0.12
N LEU A 7 -8.59 -8.16 -1.11
CA LEU A 7 -8.21 -8.26 -2.52
C LEU A 7 -7.76 -6.90 -3.02
N ASN A 8 -6.61 -6.85 -3.69
CA ASN A 8 -6.03 -5.63 -4.25
C ASN A 8 -5.89 -5.78 -5.77
N TYR A 9 -6.58 -4.93 -6.51
CA TYR A 9 -6.47 -4.76 -7.95
C TYR A 9 -5.95 -3.35 -8.24
N SER A 10 -5.47 -3.09 -9.46
CA SER A 10 -5.01 -1.75 -9.86
C SER A 10 -6.06 -0.68 -9.58
N ASP A 11 -7.33 -0.97 -9.87
CA ASP A 11 -8.37 0.06 -9.83
C ASP A 11 -9.06 0.18 -8.46
N PHE A 12 -9.01 -0.89 -7.65
CA PHE A 12 -9.71 -0.94 -6.37
C PHE A 12 -9.25 -2.06 -5.43
N SER A 13 -9.52 -1.87 -4.15
CA SER A 13 -9.42 -2.90 -3.11
C SER A 13 -10.71 -3.07 -2.32
N PHE A 14 -11.00 -4.31 -1.92
CA PHE A 14 -12.17 -4.65 -1.10
C PHE A 14 -11.97 -5.97 -0.34
N PHE A 15 -12.78 -6.19 0.71
CA PHE A 15 -12.73 -7.41 1.51
C PHE A 15 -13.65 -8.51 0.97
N VAL A 16 -13.22 -9.76 1.09
CA VAL A 16 -14.03 -10.96 0.88
C VAL A 16 -13.91 -11.91 2.07
N ASN A 17 -14.92 -12.74 2.31
CA ASN A 17 -14.82 -13.83 3.27
C ASN A 17 -14.14 -15.07 2.62
N ARG A 18 -14.01 -16.15 3.40
CA ARG A 18 -13.39 -17.42 2.94
C ARG A 18 -14.08 -18.08 1.74
N ASN A 19 -15.33 -17.75 1.48
CA ASN A 19 -16.09 -18.27 0.33
C ASN A 19 -15.97 -17.36 -0.90
N GLY A 20 -15.22 -16.25 -0.81
CA GLY A 20 -15.08 -15.26 -1.88
C GLY A 20 -16.25 -14.29 -2.00
N TRP A 21 -17.22 -14.32 -1.07
CA TRP A 21 -18.29 -13.35 -1.06
C TRP A 21 -17.82 -12.02 -0.47
N ARG A 22 -18.35 -10.91 -1.01
CA ARG A 22 -18.07 -9.56 -0.53
C ARG A 22 -18.30 -9.49 0.99
N ALA A 23 -17.24 -9.15 1.70
CA ALA A 23 -17.29 -8.75 3.09
C ALA A 23 -17.21 -7.22 3.17
N GLN A 24 -17.76 -6.62 4.22
CA GLN A 24 -17.77 -5.17 4.42
C GLN A 24 -18.23 -4.41 3.16
N PRO A 25 -19.52 -4.51 2.77
CA PRO A 25 -20.01 -4.02 1.48
C PRO A 25 -19.76 -2.52 1.26
N ASP A 26 -19.80 -1.72 2.33
CA ASP A 26 -19.56 -0.27 2.28
C ASP A 26 -18.08 0.10 2.24
N TRP A 27 -17.18 -0.84 2.56
CA TRP A 27 -15.74 -0.61 2.54
C TRP A 27 -15.17 -0.89 1.15
N ARG A 28 -14.53 0.10 0.54
CA ARG A 28 -13.81 0.00 -0.73
C ARG A 28 -12.78 1.10 -0.82
N ILE A 29 -11.61 0.79 -1.35
CA ILE A 29 -10.67 1.79 -1.86
C ILE A 29 -10.78 1.80 -3.39
N ALA A 30 -10.93 2.98 -3.98
CA ALA A 30 -10.63 3.22 -5.38
C ALA A 30 -9.25 3.92 -5.41
N TRP A 31 -8.30 3.32 -6.10
CA TRP A 31 -6.94 3.86 -6.18
C TRP A 31 -6.88 4.99 -7.20
N GLU A 32 -6.10 6.03 -6.93
CA GLU A 32 -5.95 7.16 -7.86
C GLU A 32 -5.09 6.79 -9.07
N GLY A 33 -4.17 5.84 -8.89
CA GLY A 33 -3.21 5.38 -9.90
C GLY A 33 -3.49 3.97 -10.42
N ASN A 34 -2.47 3.40 -11.06
CA ASN A 34 -2.47 2.00 -11.50
C ASN A 34 -1.36 1.23 -10.76
N PRO A 35 -1.51 1.00 -9.44
CA PRO A 35 -0.50 0.33 -8.64
C PRO A 35 -0.20 -1.07 -9.17
N VAL A 36 1.08 -1.41 -9.17
CA VAL A 36 1.61 -2.70 -9.63
C VAL A 36 2.01 -3.62 -8.48
N ALA A 37 2.10 -3.07 -7.26
CA ALA A 37 2.43 -3.80 -6.05
C ALA A 37 1.75 -3.18 -4.82
N PHE A 38 1.56 -3.99 -3.80
CA PHE A 38 0.90 -3.59 -2.55
C PHE A 38 1.66 -4.13 -1.34
N ALA A 39 1.66 -3.36 -0.25
CA ALA A 39 2.15 -3.78 1.05
C ALA A 39 1.14 -3.43 2.14
N LEU A 40 1.07 -4.28 3.17
CA LEU A 40 0.25 -4.04 4.36
C LEU A 40 1.17 -3.91 5.57
N SER A 41 1.15 -2.73 6.19
CA SER A 41 1.79 -2.45 7.47
C SER A 41 0.76 -1.83 8.40
N TYR A 42 0.05 -2.66 9.15
CA TYR A 42 -1.14 -2.25 9.89
C TYR A 42 -0.86 -1.02 10.80
N PRO A 43 -1.71 0.02 10.77
CA PRO A 43 -3.03 0.08 10.13
C PRO A 43 -3.04 0.63 8.69
N TYR A 44 -1.89 0.62 8.00
CA TYR A 44 -1.75 1.21 6.66
C TYR A 44 -1.65 0.15 5.56
N ILE A 45 -2.31 0.44 4.44
CA ILE A 45 -2.06 -0.23 3.16
C ILE A 45 -1.39 0.76 2.21
N LEU A 46 -0.37 0.29 1.51
CA LEU A 46 0.41 1.04 0.56
C LEU A 46 0.20 0.46 -0.84
N ALA A 47 -0.06 1.33 -1.81
CA ALA A 47 -0.16 1.00 -3.22
C ALA A 47 1.00 1.68 -3.98
N PHE A 48 1.85 0.87 -4.63
CA PHE A 48 3.04 1.33 -5.33
C PHE A 48 2.74 1.47 -6.82
N GLU A 49 2.74 2.71 -7.30
CA GLU A 49 2.70 3.10 -8.72
C GLU A 49 4.07 3.71 -9.09
N SER A 50 4.39 3.78 -10.38
CA SER A 50 5.70 4.24 -10.87
C SER A 50 6.05 5.68 -10.50
N SER A 51 5.06 6.54 -10.27
CA SER A 51 5.20 7.98 -10.01
C SER A 51 4.78 8.38 -8.59
N PHE A 52 4.08 7.51 -7.86
CA PHE A 52 3.78 7.73 -6.45
C PHE A 52 3.46 6.45 -5.65
N ILE A 53 3.58 6.57 -4.32
CA ILE A 53 3.08 5.61 -3.35
C ILE A 53 1.86 6.23 -2.67
N GLU A 54 0.71 5.58 -2.78
CA GLU A 54 -0.52 5.97 -2.10
C GLU A 54 -0.66 5.21 -0.80
N ILE A 55 -0.82 5.91 0.32
CA ILE A 55 -0.93 5.33 1.67
C ILE A 55 -2.32 5.62 2.21
N ARG A 56 -3.07 4.55 2.53
CA ARG A 56 -4.44 4.62 3.05
C ARG A 56 -4.55 3.92 4.39
N HIS A 57 -5.45 4.39 5.24
CA HIS A 57 -5.80 3.72 6.48
C HIS A 57 -6.76 2.56 6.19
N ILE A 58 -6.42 1.35 6.64
CA ILE A 58 -7.14 0.13 6.24
C ILE A 58 -8.56 0.06 6.79
N GLU A 59 -8.85 0.69 7.93
CA GLU A 59 -10.18 0.62 8.54
C GLU A 59 -11.12 1.70 8.01
N SER A 60 -10.63 2.93 7.85
CA SER A 60 -11.45 4.07 7.41
C SER A 60 -11.43 4.29 5.89
N SER A 61 -10.53 3.64 5.15
CA SER A 61 -10.25 3.85 3.72
C SER A 61 -9.76 5.26 3.35
N GLU A 62 -9.52 6.10 4.36
CA GLU A 62 -9.07 7.48 4.18
C GLU A 62 -7.65 7.54 3.63
N LEU A 63 -7.41 8.53 2.77
CA LEU A 63 -6.08 8.84 2.28
C LEU A 63 -5.27 9.46 3.42
N ILE A 64 -4.14 8.82 3.75
CA ILE A 64 -3.22 9.29 4.79
C ILE A 64 -2.11 10.12 4.17
N HIS A 65 -1.52 9.63 3.07
CA HIS A 65 -0.44 10.33 2.40
C HIS A 65 -0.26 9.88 0.96
N VAL A 66 0.41 10.72 0.17
CA VAL A 66 0.90 10.39 -1.18
C VAL A 66 2.37 10.80 -1.24
N MET A 67 3.25 9.83 -1.46
CA MET A 67 4.68 10.08 -1.68
C MET A 67 4.95 10.07 -3.17
N THR A 68 5.34 11.21 -3.74
CA THR A 68 5.68 11.29 -5.17
C THR A 68 7.14 10.90 -5.41
N GLY A 69 7.44 10.39 -6.59
CA GLY A 69 8.79 10.05 -7.02
C GLY A 69 8.79 9.62 -8.48
N ARG A 70 9.90 9.02 -8.92
CA ARG A 70 10.06 8.57 -10.30
C ARG A 70 10.52 7.12 -10.32
N ASN A 71 9.97 6.33 -11.24
CA ASN A 71 10.31 4.93 -11.44
C ASN A 71 10.29 4.09 -10.14
N ILE A 72 9.30 4.35 -9.29
CA ILE A 72 9.12 3.68 -8.00
C ILE A 72 8.79 2.21 -8.22
N ARG A 73 9.52 1.33 -7.52
CA ARG A 73 9.38 -0.13 -7.61
C ARG A 73 9.46 -0.72 -6.21
N MET A 74 8.39 -1.37 -5.77
CA MET A 74 8.42 -2.16 -4.54
C MET A 74 9.33 -3.38 -4.75
N LEU A 75 10.26 -3.59 -3.82
CA LEU A 75 11.23 -4.69 -3.89
C LEU A 75 10.87 -5.83 -2.93
N HIS A 76 10.46 -5.51 -1.71
CA HIS A 76 10.17 -6.49 -0.68
C HIS A 76 9.26 -5.92 0.42
N SER A 77 8.45 -6.78 1.05
CA SER A 77 7.71 -6.45 2.27
C SER A 77 7.95 -7.53 3.32
N SER A 78 8.27 -7.09 4.55
CA SER A 78 8.43 -7.96 5.71
C SER A 78 7.61 -7.44 6.89
N THR A 79 7.72 -8.10 8.05
CA THR A 79 7.12 -7.61 9.29
C THR A 79 7.86 -6.43 9.91
N ARG A 80 9.07 -6.11 9.46
CA ARG A 80 9.87 -5.00 9.99
C ARG A 80 9.75 -3.76 9.12
N GLU A 81 10.00 -3.97 7.82
CA GLU A 81 10.17 -2.90 6.85
C GLU A 81 9.60 -3.29 5.48
N ILE A 82 9.27 -2.27 4.69
CA ILE A 82 8.99 -2.35 3.26
C ILE A 82 10.14 -1.69 2.50
N ILE A 83 10.75 -2.42 1.57
CA ILE A 83 11.89 -1.93 0.78
C ILE A 83 11.39 -1.61 -0.63
N TYR A 84 11.78 -0.45 -1.14
CA TYR A 84 11.46 0.00 -2.49
C TYR A 84 12.65 0.74 -3.12
N ALA A 85 12.65 0.85 -4.44
CA ALA A 85 13.59 1.65 -5.19
C ALA A 85 12.89 2.79 -5.94
N TYR A 86 13.59 3.89 -6.19
CA TYR A 86 13.14 5.02 -7.00
C TYR A 86 14.32 5.73 -7.67
N GLU A 87 14.05 6.46 -8.75
CA GLU A 87 15.01 7.33 -9.42
C GLU A 87 15.03 8.72 -8.75
N ASP A 88 16.21 9.17 -8.30
CA ASP A 88 16.37 10.48 -7.67
C ASP A 88 16.54 11.63 -8.69
N GLU A 89 16.77 12.86 -8.19
CA GLU A 89 16.93 14.04 -9.06
C GLU A 89 18.19 13.99 -9.94
N ALA A 90 19.20 13.22 -9.56
CA ALA A 90 20.41 13.01 -10.34
C ALA A 90 20.23 11.92 -11.42
N GLY A 91 19.11 11.18 -11.38
CA GLY A 91 18.85 10.05 -12.25
C GLY A 91 19.42 8.73 -11.73
N GLU A 92 19.85 8.68 -10.48
CA GLU A 92 20.42 7.50 -9.85
C GLU A 92 19.32 6.62 -9.23
N ASP A 93 19.54 5.29 -9.24
CA ASP A 93 18.59 4.34 -8.64
C ASP A 93 18.88 4.17 -7.15
N VAL A 94 17.94 4.61 -6.31
CA VAL A 94 18.07 4.66 -4.85
C VAL A 94 17.19 3.61 -4.21
N VAL A 95 17.73 2.85 -3.25
CA VAL A 95 16.96 1.93 -2.40
C VAL A 95 16.65 2.59 -1.06
N ALA A 96 15.39 2.53 -0.64
CA ALA A 96 14.91 3.08 0.63
C ALA A 96 14.02 2.08 1.37
N SER A 97 13.86 2.29 2.68
CA SER A 97 12.95 1.52 3.54
C SER A 97 11.83 2.41 4.10
N LEU A 98 10.64 1.82 4.25
CA LEU A 98 9.50 2.38 4.99
C LEU A 98 9.23 1.52 6.22
N ASP A 99 9.26 2.19 7.37
CA ASP A 99 9.06 1.59 8.69
C ASP A 99 7.96 2.35 9.45
N PHE A 100 6.96 1.63 9.96
CA PHE A 100 5.77 2.23 10.60
C PHE A 100 5.71 2.01 12.11
N TRP A 101 6.86 1.85 12.75
CA TRP A 101 6.92 1.67 14.20
C TRP A 101 6.27 2.85 14.92
N ASN A 102 5.28 2.57 15.76
CA ASN A 102 4.87 3.51 16.79
C ASN A 102 6.09 3.75 17.68
N LYS A 103 6.68 4.94 17.62
CA LYS A 103 7.62 5.37 18.65
C LYS A 103 6.88 5.23 19.99
N PRO A 104 7.40 4.48 20.97
CA PRO A 104 6.84 4.55 22.31
C PRO A 104 6.88 6.03 22.74
N ALA A 105 5.75 6.51 23.25
CA ALA A 105 5.62 7.84 23.83
C ALA A 105 6.60 8.04 24.99
#